data_AF-A0A0L1L162-F1
#
_entry.id   AF-A0A0L1L162-F1
#
_cell.length_a   1.000
_cell.length_b   1.000
_cell.length_c   1.000
_cell.angle_alpha   90.00
_cell.angle_beta   90.00
_cell.angle_gamma   90.00
#
_symmetry.space_group_name_H-M   'P 1'
#
loop_
_entity.id
_entity.type
_entity.pdbx_description
1 polymer ?
#
loop_
_entity_poly.entity_id
_entity_poly.type
_entity_poly.pdbx_seq_one_letter_code
_entity_poly.pdbx_strand_id
1 'polypeptide(L)'
;MFRRTLTRAIEFGEQAKKPHFEPTYGHQHLPKRRWGKGPGHRTVESNRLVSMPLFQPIVKEIDLEHMVENGMTMDDIRWLDERVLKWNCTRCGHSWLMRVSNRTKNGAGCPECATDIPSVTNSESKSTTVASLYSSKPNPFAQCQNFVSSIDAASRRVLSNIQCTLCKRSFRRSVRCTTGVVCEGQNPVTKQDVCDACLWTTRVMKKVEEFE
;
A
#
# COMPACT_ATOMS: atom_id res chain seq x y z
N MET A 1 54.45 -16.99 -16.54
CA MET A 1 53.63 -18.15 -16.11
C MET A 1 53.19 -17.96 -14.66
N PHE A 2 52.13 -17.17 -14.40
CA PHE A 2 51.54 -17.07 -13.06
C PHE A 2 50.03 -17.25 -13.17
N ARG A 3 49.60 -18.51 -13.09
CA ARG A 3 48.21 -18.90 -12.84
C ARG A 3 48.23 -19.85 -11.65
N ARG A 4 47.22 -19.70 -10.78
CA ARG A 4 46.76 -20.61 -9.72
C ARG A 4 47.25 -20.31 -8.30
N THR A 5 46.52 -19.45 -7.60
CA THR A 5 46.08 -19.64 -6.20
C THR A 5 44.99 -18.62 -5.84
N LEU A 6 43.86 -18.64 -6.55
CA LEU A 6 42.65 -17.88 -6.16
C LEU A 6 41.41 -18.78 -6.24
N THR A 7 41.49 -19.96 -5.64
CA THR A 7 40.33 -20.85 -5.47
C THR A 7 40.49 -21.59 -4.16
N ARG A 8 40.20 -20.90 -3.05
CA ARG A 8 39.89 -21.55 -1.76
C ARG A 8 39.05 -20.70 -0.81
N ALA A 9 38.40 -19.64 -1.31
CA ALA A 9 37.47 -18.82 -0.53
C ALA A 9 35.98 -19.17 -0.80
N ILE A 10 35.69 -20.13 -1.70
CA ILE A 10 34.31 -20.46 -2.12
C ILE A 10 33.72 -21.64 -1.34
N GLU A 11 34.50 -22.35 -0.51
CA GLU A 11 34.05 -23.59 0.16
C GLU A 11 33.86 -23.49 1.68
N PHE A 12 33.93 -22.31 2.27
CA PHE A 12 33.31 -22.10 3.57
C PHE A 12 31.88 -21.63 3.34
N GLY A 13 30.98 -22.61 3.31
CA GLY A 13 29.56 -22.39 3.51
C GLY A 13 29.36 -21.80 4.90
N GLU A 14 29.61 -20.50 5.04
CA GLU A 14 29.04 -19.71 6.11
C GLU A 14 27.53 -19.76 5.90
N GLN A 15 26.89 -20.70 6.59
CA GLN A 15 25.50 -20.56 6.98
C GLN A 15 25.42 -19.26 7.77
N ALA A 16 25.34 -18.13 7.08
CA ALA A 16 25.10 -16.84 7.67
C ALA A 16 23.82 -17.00 8.49
N LYS A 17 23.96 -17.07 9.81
CA LYS A 17 22.84 -17.00 10.75
C LYS A 17 22.14 -15.70 10.43
N LYS A 18 21.08 -15.73 9.60
CA LYS A 18 20.26 -14.54 9.37
C LYS A 18 19.76 -14.13 10.76
N PRO A 19 20.16 -12.97 11.30
CA PRO A 19 19.64 -12.55 12.60
C PRO A 19 18.12 -12.42 12.46
N HIS A 20 17.40 -12.83 13.50
CA HIS A 20 15.96 -12.59 13.58
C HIS A 20 15.73 -11.08 13.47
N PHE A 21 15.26 -10.63 12.30
CA PHE A 21 14.90 -9.24 12.06
C PHE A 21 13.39 -9.12 12.25
N GLU A 22 12.98 -8.47 13.33
CA GLU A 22 11.57 -8.09 13.53
C GLU A 22 11.25 -6.86 12.67
N PRO A 23 10.15 -6.86 11.91
CA PRO A 23 9.78 -5.71 11.09
C PRO A 23 9.46 -4.50 11.99
N THR A 24 9.96 -3.33 11.58
CA THR A 24 9.92 -2.11 12.36
C THR A 24 8.65 -1.29 12.08
N TYR A 25 7.92 -0.99 13.15
CA TYR A 25 6.70 -0.15 13.20
C TYR A 25 5.48 -0.61 12.37
N GLY A 26 4.28 -0.20 12.80
CA GLY A 26 3.01 -0.44 12.08
C GLY A 26 2.30 -1.77 12.39
N HIS A 27 2.99 -2.76 12.96
CA HIS A 27 2.36 -4.00 13.45
C HIS A 27 1.98 -3.86 14.93
N GLN A 28 0.69 -4.00 15.27
CA GLN A 28 0.22 -3.92 16.66
C GLN A 28 0.82 -5.01 17.55
N HIS A 29 0.90 -6.25 17.04
CA HIS A 29 1.51 -7.39 17.73
C HIS A 29 2.15 -8.36 16.72
N LEU A 30 3.40 -8.74 16.96
CA LEU A 30 4.00 -9.88 16.28
C LEU A 30 3.47 -11.17 16.92
N PRO A 31 2.95 -12.14 16.14
CA PRO A 31 2.38 -13.36 16.70
C PRO A 31 3.49 -14.20 17.33
N LYS A 32 3.61 -14.14 18.66
CA LYS A 32 4.43 -15.09 19.42
C LYS A 32 3.70 -16.43 19.38
N ARG A 33 4.31 -17.45 18.77
CA ARG A 33 3.75 -18.82 18.79
C ARG A 33 3.72 -19.31 20.24
N ARG A 34 2.57 -19.18 20.90
CA ARG A 34 2.32 -19.81 22.19
C ARG A 34 1.94 -21.28 21.94
N TRP A 35 2.37 -22.17 22.83
CA TRP A 35 1.95 -23.57 22.81
C TRP A 35 0.43 -23.67 23.01
N GLY A 36 -0.22 -24.50 22.17
CA GLY A 36 -1.68 -24.67 22.11
C GLY A 36 -2.30 -23.91 20.93
N LYS A 37 -2.93 -24.65 20.01
CA LYS A 37 -3.74 -24.05 18.94
C LYS A 37 -4.81 -23.18 19.60
N GLY A 38 -5.00 -21.96 19.07
CA GLY A 38 -5.98 -21.00 19.58
C GLY A 38 -7.40 -21.57 19.67
N PRO A 39 -8.36 -20.81 20.22
CA PRO A 39 -9.73 -21.27 20.41
C PRO A 39 -10.33 -21.82 19.11
N GLY A 40 -10.95 -23.00 19.19
CA GLY A 40 -11.66 -23.63 18.09
C GLY A 40 -12.89 -22.79 17.72
N HIS A 41 -12.76 -21.96 16.70
CA HIS A 41 -13.84 -21.10 16.26
C HIS A 41 -14.88 -21.87 15.45
N ARG A 42 -16.17 -21.64 15.76
CA ARG A 42 -17.30 -22.16 14.99
C ARG A 42 -18.08 -21.01 14.36
N THR A 43 -18.46 -21.20 13.11
CA THR A 43 -19.37 -20.32 12.38
C THR A 43 -20.82 -20.63 12.78
N VAL A 44 -21.49 -19.58 13.25
CA VAL A 44 -22.91 -19.59 13.63
C VAL A 44 -23.56 -18.37 13.00
N GLU A 45 -24.89 -18.38 12.89
CA GLU A 45 -25.64 -17.33 12.19
C GLU A 45 -25.38 -15.91 12.72
N SER A 46 -25.23 -15.76 14.04
CA SER A 46 -24.91 -14.47 14.68
C SER A 46 -23.53 -13.92 14.32
N ASN A 47 -22.60 -14.80 13.94
CA ASN A 47 -21.21 -14.44 13.65
C ASN A 47 -20.89 -14.44 12.16
N ARG A 48 -21.81 -14.89 11.30
CA ARG A 48 -21.61 -14.95 9.84
C ARG A 48 -21.47 -13.55 9.27
N LEU A 49 -20.48 -13.33 8.41
CA LEU A 49 -20.24 -12.01 7.81
C LEU A 49 -21.42 -11.58 6.93
N VAL A 50 -21.99 -12.52 6.18
CA VAL A 50 -23.11 -12.30 5.24
C VAL A 50 -24.42 -11.95 5.96
N SER A 51 -24.64 -12.44 7.18
CA SER A 51 -25.90 -12.21 7.92
C SER A 51 -26.01 -10.79 8.47
N MET A 52 -24.90 -10.04 8.55
CA MET A 52 -24.86 -8.69 9.12
C MET A 52 -25.03 -7.61 8.04
N PRO A 53 -26.12 -6.81 8.05
CA PRO A 53 -26.35 -5.76 7.06
C PRO A 53 -25.25 -4.70 7.02
N LEU A 54 -24.64 -4.40 8.17
CA LEU A 54 -23.56 -3.42 8.32
C LEU A 54 -22.35 -3.74 7.43
N PHE A 55 -22.07 -5.01 7.18
CA PHE A 55 -20.87 -5.46 6.48
C PHE A 55 -21.12 -5.85 5.01
N GLN A 56 -22.33 -5.62 4.49
CA GLN A 56 -22.67 -5.87 3.07
C GLN A 56 -21.70 -5.22 2.08
N PRO A 57 -21.22 -3.98 2.28
CA PRO A 57 -20.24 -3.40 1.37
C PRO A 57 -18.86 -4.09 1.44
N ILE A 58 -18.48 -4.62 2.61
CA ILE A 58 -17.22 -5.34 2.84
C ILE A 58 -17.24 -6.70 2.12
N VAL A 59 -18.39 -7.37 2.09
CA VAL A 59 -18.56 -8.65 1.37
C VAL A 59 -18.24 -8.51 -0.12
N LYS A 60 -18.57 -7.36 -0.74
CA LYS A 60 -18.28 -7.08 -2.15
C LYS A 60 -16.79 -6.89 -2.46
N GLU A 61 -15.96 -6.63 -1.45
CA GLU A 61 -14.52 -6.42 -1.61
C GLU A 61 -13.73 -7.73 -1.56
N ILE A 62 -14.34 -8.86 -1.19
CA ILE A 62 -13.64 -10.13 -1.03
C ILE A 62 -13.36 -10.76 -2.40
N ASP A 63 -12.13 -11.22 -2.59
CA ASP A 63 -11.74 -11.99 -3.78
C ASP A 63 -12.25 -13.44 -3.68
N LEU A 64 -13.31 -13.76 -4.43
CA LEU A 64 -13.99 -15.06 -4.38
C LEU A 64 -13.11 -16.21 -4.85
N GLU A 65 -12.29 -15.98 -5.87
CA GLU A 65 -11.43 -17.03 -6.44
C GLU A 65 -10.42 -17.51 -5.40
N HIS A 66 -9.72 -16.54 -4.79
CA HIS A 66 -8.74 -16.84 -3.75
C HIS A 66 -9.37 -17.43 -2.48
N MET A 67 -10.62 -17.06 -2.16
CA MET A 67 -11.34 -17.64 -1.04
C MET A 67 -11.59 -19.14 -1.26
N VAL A 68 -12.05 -19.53 -2.45
CA VAL A 68 -12.32 -20.93 -2.80
C VAL A 68 -11.03 -21.74 -2.89
N GLU A 69 -9.95 -21.18 -3.43
CA GLU A 69 -8.61 -21.82 -3.46
C GLU A 69 -8.12 -22.20 -2.06
N ASN A 70 -8.42 -21.38 -1.06
CA ASN A 70 -8.08 -21.65 0.34
C ASN A 70 -9.09 -22.58 1.04
N GLY A 71 -10.03 -23.18 0.31
CA GLY A 71 -11.03 -24.11 0.83
C GLY A 71 -12.07 -23.46 1.76
N MET A 72 -12.31 -22.16 1.61
CA MET A 72 -13.30 -21.42 2.39
C MET A 72 -14.58 -21.16 1.59
N THR A 73 -15.72 -21.22 2.26
CA THR A 73 -17.03 -20.84 1.71
C THR A 73 -17.47 -19.50 2.30
N MET A 74 -18.25 -18.72 1.55
CA MET A 74 -18.77 -17.43 2.03
C MET A 74 -19.52 -17.53 3.36
N ASP A 75 -20.28 -18.61 3.57
CA ASP A 75 -21.04 -18.85 4.81
C ASP A 75 -20.18 -19.22 6.01
N ASP A 76 -18.92 -19.61 5.77
CA ASP A 76 -17.94 -19.98 6.80
C ASP A 76 -17.10 -18.77 7.24
N ILE A 77 -17.31 -17.59 6.67
CA ILE A 77 -16.56 -16.40 7.06
C ILE A 77 -17.29 -15.68 8.19
N ARG A 78 -16.56 -15.39 9.28
CA ARG A 78 -17.07 -14.61 10.41
C ARG A 78 -16.68 -13.15 10.30
N TRP A 79 -17.49 -12.25 10.86
CA TRP A 79 -17.15 -10.82 10.88
C TRP A 79 -15.90 -10.52 11.73
N LEU A 80 -15.57 -11.37 12.71
CA LEU A 80 -14.35 -11.28 13.53
C LEU A 80 -13.33 -12.37 13.17
N ASP A 81 -13.31 -12.83 11.92
CA ASP A 81 -12.37 -13.90 11.56
C ASP A 81 -10.90 -13.45 11.63
N GLU A 82 -10.06 -14.34 12.13
CA GLU A 82 -8.61 -14.13 12.24
C GLU A 82 -7.85 -14.62 11.01
N ARG A 83 -8.52 -15.40 10.16
CA ARG A 83 -7.98 -15.84 8.86
C ARG A 83 -7.72 -14.64 7.96
N VAL A 84 -6.66 -14.76 7.15
CA VAL A 84 -6.26 -13.74 6.16
C VAL A 84 -6.96 -14.07 4.85
N LEU A 85 -7.67 -13.08 4.30
CA LEU A 85 -8.27 -13.15 2.98
C LEU A 85 -7.59 -12.17 2.04
N LYS A 86 -7.77 -12.39 0.75
CA LYS A 86 -7.43 -11.44 -0.31
C LYS A 86 -8.63 -10.55 -0.59
N TRP A 87 -8.35 -9.25 -0.63
CA TRP A 87 -9.34 -8.19 -0.80
C TRP A 87 -9.01 -7.41 -2.06
N ASN A 88 -10.03 -7.07 -2.84
CA ASN A 88 -9.94 -6.25 -4.04
C ASN A 88 -10.68 -4.93 -3.80
N CYS A 89 -9.99 -3.82 -3.99
CA CYS A 89 -10.56 -2.51 -3.70
C CYS A 89 -11.57 -2.14 -4.78
N THR A 90 -12.82 -1.89 -4.40
CA THR A 90 -13.85 -1.38 -5.33
C THR A 90 -13.52 0.01 -5.88
N ARG A 91 -12.64 0.78 -5.22
CA ARG A 91 -12.20 2.09 -5.68
C ARG A 91 -11.01 2.04 -6.62
N CYS A 92 -9.88 1.48 -6.19
CA CYS A 92 -8.63 1.52 -6.97
C CYS A 92 -8.26 0.20 -7.67
N GLY A 93 -9.00 -0.88 -7.42
CA GLY A 93 -8.68 -2.21 -7.95
C GLY A 93 -7.43 -2.87 -7.37
N HIS A 94 -6.79 -2.26 -6.35
CA HIS A 94 -5.62 -2.87 -5.70
C HIS A 94 -6.04 -4.13 -4.92
N SER A 95 -5.26 -5.19 -5.05
CA SER A 95 -5.43 -6.43 -4.29
C SER A 95 -4.49 -6.47 -3.09
N TRP A 96 -4.99 -6.73 -1.88
CA TRP A 96 -4.15 -6.86 -0.68
C TRP A 96 -4.61 -7.99 0.24
N LEU A 97 -3.71 -8.45 1.11
CA LEU A 97 -3.97 -9.48 2.12
C LEU A 97 -4.28 -8.84 3.47
N MET A 98 -5.40 -9.19 4.09
CA MET A 98 -5.78 -8.69 5.41
C MET A 98 -6.73 -9.65 6.14
N ARG A 99 -6.72 -9.63 7.47
CA ARG A 99 -7.69 -10.35 8.31
C ARG A 99 -9.06 -9.67 8.27
N VAL A 100 -10.14 -10.45 8.32
CA VAL A 100 -11.51 -9.93 8.38
C VAL A 100 -11.72 -9.08 9.63
N SER A 101 -11.23 -9.56 10.78
CA SER A 101 -11.29 -8.82 12.05
C SER A 101 -10.64 -7.43 11.99
N ASN A 102 -9.54 -7.26 11.26
CA ASN A 102 -8.91 -5.95 11.09
C ASN A 102 -9.76 -5.02 10.23
N ARG A 103 -10.41 -5.55 9.19
CA ARG A 103 -11.29 -4.79 8.29
C ARG A 103 -12.55 -4.30 9.01
N THR A 104 -13.15 -5.15 9.85
CA THR A 104 -14.41 -4.85 10.57
C THR A 104 -14.19 -4.07 11.87
N LYS A 105 -13.27 -4.48 12.74
CA LYS A 105 -13.07 -3.87 14.07
C LYS A 105 -12.30 -2.55 14.00
N ASN A 106 -11.20 -2.52 13.25
CA ASN A 106 -10.32 -1.35 13.19
C ASN A 106 -10.65 -0.42 12.02
N GLY A 107 -11.60 -0.81 11.15
CA GLY A 107 -11.89 -0.08 9.92
C GLY A 107 -10.71 -0.01 8.95
N ALA A 108 -9.73 -0.93 9.07
CA ALA A 108 -8.53 -0.92 8.25
C ALA A 108 -8.92 -1.09 6.77
N GLY A 109 -8.45 -0.20 5.89
CA GLY A 109 -8.84 -0.20 4.48
C GLY A 109 -7.73 -0.57 3.53
N CYS A 110 -8.00 -0.35 2.24
CA CYS A 110 -7.00 -0.50 1.19
C CYS A 110 -5.78 0.39 1.52
N PRO A 111 -4.56 -0.18 1.58
CA PRO A 111 -3.35 0.57 1.92
C PRO A 111 -3.05 1.69 0.91
N GLU A 112 -3.32 1.44 -0.37
CA GLU A 112 -3.16 2.44 -1.44
C GLU A 112 -4.17 3.60 -1.30
N CYS A 113 -5.42 3.32 -0.93
CA CYS A 113 -6.40 4.39 -0.71
C CYS A 113 -6.11 5.20 0.56
N ALA A 114 -5.53 4.57 1.60
CA ALA A 114 -5.15 5.27 2.83
C ALA A 114 -4.00 6.27 2.58
N THR A 115 -3.13 5.98 1.62
CA THR A 115 -2.03 6.87 1.22
C THR A 115 -2.44 7.89 0.16
N ASP A 116 -3.51 7.67 -0.61
CA ASP A 116 -3.99 8.62 -1.63
C ASP A 116 -4.54 9.94 -1.05
N ILE A 117 -4.90 9.97 0.24
CA ILE A 117 -5.46 11.17 0.88
C ILE A 117 -4.33 12.20 1.15
N PRO A 118 -4.54 13.51 0.87
CA PRO A 118 -3.52 14.55 1.07
C PRO A 118 -2.99 14.63 2.51
N SER A 119 -3.83 14.38 3.51
CA SER A 119 -3.38 14.23 4.90
C SER A 119 -4.14 13.11 5.62
N VAL A 120 -3.48 12.44 6.57
CA VAL A 120 -4.12 11.39 7.39
C VAL A 120 -5.00 12.01 8.50
N THR A 121 -4.77 13.29 8.82
CA THR A 121 -5.34 13.98 9.98
C THR A 121 -6.40 15.01 9.65
N ASN A 122 -6.52 15.50 8.40
CA ASN A 122 -7.52 16.52 8.07
C ASN A 122 -8.92 15.95 8.22
N SER A 123 -9.66 16.51 9.17
CA SER A 123 -11.05 16.20 9.49
C SER A 123 -12.01 16.47 8.32
N GLU A 124 -11.71 17.47 7.47
CA GLU A 124 -12.52 17.80 6.27
C GLU A 124 -12.48 16.72 5.18
N SER A 125 -11.44 15.88 5.16
CA SER A 125 -11.37 14.71 4.27
C SER A 125 -11.98 13.43 4.87
N LYS A 126 -12.40 13.47 6.14
CA LYS A 126 -13.00 12.34 6.88
C LYS A 126 -14.51 12.45 7.06
N SER A 127 -15.13 13.60 6.76
CA SER A 127 -16.60 13.77 6.79
C SER A 127 -17.24 13.19 5.53
N THR A 128 -17.06 11.90 5.34
CA THR A 128 -17.78 11.16 4.33
C THR A 128 -18.36 9.96 5.04
N THR A 129 -19.64 10.04 5.38
CA THR A 129 -20.42 8.93 5.91
C THR A 129 -20.11 7.66 5.11
N VAL A 130 -20.18 6.49 5.76
CA VAL A 130 -19.90 5.18 5.13
C VAL A 130 -20.60 5.04 3.78
N ALA A 131 -21.77 5.68 3.57
CA ALA A 131 -22.47 5.78 2.30
C ALA A 131 -21.70 6.52 1.18
N SER A 132 -21.09 7.69 1.43
CA SER A 132 -20.35 8.44 0.41
C SER A 132 -18.93 7.93 0.18
N LEU A 133 -18.46 6.99 1.01
CA LEU A 133 -17.28 6.16 0.75
C LEU A 133 -17.55 5.11 -0.36
N TYR A 134 -18.81 4.80 -0.67
CA TYR A 134 -19.19 3.87 -1.74
C TYR A 134 -19.76 4.57 -2.99
N SER A 135 -19.76 5.90 -3.04
CA SER A 135 -19.98 6.62 -4.31
C SER A 135 -18.86 6.22 -5.27
N SER A 136 -19.24 5.67 -6.42
CA SER A 136 -18.37 5.21 -7.51
C SER A 136 -17.52 6.36 -8.04
N LYS A 137 -16.50 6.77 -7.30
CA LYS A 137 -15.41 7.56 -7.86
C LYS A 137 -14.66 6.59 -8.76
N PRO A 138 -14.58 6.86 -10.08
CA PRO A 138 -13.94 5.97 -11.03
C PRO A 138 -12.50 5.69 -10.60
N ASN A 139 -12.02 4.51 -10.98
CA ASN A 139 -10.70 4.03 -10.64
C ASN A 139 -9.63 5.11 -10.87
N PRO A 140 -8.97 5.64 -9.83
CA PRO A 140 -7.92 6.65 -10.00
C PRO A 140 -6.76 6.11 -10.85
N PHE A 141 -6.54 4.78 -10.88
CA PHE A 141 -5.54 4.14 -11.73
C PHE A 141 -5.85 4.27 -13.24
N ALA A 142 -7.13 4.34 -13.61
CA ALA A 142 -7.56 4.55 -15.00
C ALA A 142 -7.53 6.04 -15.41
N GLN A 143 -7.43 6.98 -14.45
CA GLN A 143 -7.49 8.42 -14.69
C GLN A 143 -6.19 9.18 -14.40
N CYS A 144 -5.10 8.50 -13.99
CA CYS A 144 -3.80 9.15 -13.75
C CYS A 144 -3.19 9.87 -14.97
N GLN A 145 -3.74 9.71 -16.17
CA GLN A 145 -3.26 10.44 -17.36
C GLN A 145 -3.81 11.87 -17.44
N ASN A 146 -4.94 12.22 -16.81
CA ASN A 146 -5.65 13.47 -17.10
C ASN A 146 -6.21 14.27 -15.90
N PHE A 147 -5.80 14.02 -14.64
CA PHE A 147 -6.42 14.68 -13.48
C PHE A 147 -5.45 15.50 -12.62
N VAL A 148 -5.16 16.73 -13.05
CA VAL A 148 -4.74 17.83 -12.16
C VAL A 148 -5.70 19.01 -12.39
N SER A 149 -6.99 18.79 -12.18
CA SER A 149 -8.03 19.84 -12.30
C SER A 149 -8.43 20.46 -10.97
N SER A 150 -7.94 19.95 -9.83
CA SER A 150 -8.17 20.53 -8.49
C SER A 150 -6.93 20.51 -7.60
N ILE A 151 -6.84 21.48 -6.69
CA ILE A 151 -5.75 21.63 -5.71
C ILE A 151 -5.62 20.37 -4.82
N ASP A 152 -6.75 19.74 -4.50
CA ASP A 152 -6.81 18.49 -3.72
C ASP A 152 -6.29 17.27 -4.48
N ALA A 153 -6.30 17.30 -5.82
CA ALA A 153 -5.67 16.27 -6.64
C ALA A 153 -4.15 16.50 -6.74
N ALA A 154 -3.73 17.76 -6.80
CA ALA A 154 -2.32 18.14 -6.89
C ALA A 154 -1.51 17.84 -5.62
N SER A 155 -2.15 17.86 -4.44
CA SER A 155 -1.52 17.63 -3.13
C SER A 155 -1.53 16.17 -2.66
N ARG A 156 -2.02 15.23 -3.47
CA ARG A 156 -2.12 13.81 -3.09
C ARG A 156 -0.76 13.14 -2.91
N ARG A 157 -0.73 12.19 -1.98
CA ARG A 157 0.45 11.39 -1.63
C ARG A 157 0.57 10.09 -2.42
N VAL A 158 -0.40 9.77 -3.28
CA VAL A 158 -0.40 8.56 -4.12
C VAL A 158 0.82 8.49 -5.04
N LEU A 159 1.42 7.31 -5.11
CA LEU A 159 2.47 7.00 -6.07
C LEU A 159 1.85 6.73 -7.44
N SER A 160 2.29 7.46 -8.45
CA SER A 160 1.83 7.30 -9.83
C SER A 160 3.00 7.13 -10.79
N ASN A 161 2.72 6.56 -11.97
CA ASN A 161 3.69 6.47 -13.05
C ASN A 161 3.71 7.81 -13.80
N ILE A 162 4.81 8.53 -13.72
CA ILE A 162 4.99 9.88 -14.27
C ILE A 162 6.06 9.83 -15.35
N GLN A 163 5.88 10.60 -16.43
CA GLN A 163 6.88 10.71 -17.50
C GLN A 163 7.91 11.78 -17.15
N CYS A 164 9.19 11.43 -17.27
CA CYS A 164 10.29 12.38 -17.08
C CYS A 164 10.27 13.45 -18.17
N THR A 165 10.39 14.72 -17.78
CA THR A 165 10.40 15.85 -18.75
C THR A 165 11.61 15.81 -19.68
N LEU A 166 12.76 15.34 -19.19
CA LEU A 166 14.03 15.24 -19.93
C LEU A 166 14.14 13.97 -20.80
N CYS A 167 14.02 12.78 -20.21
CA CYS A 167 14.28 11.53 -20.92
C CYS A 167 13.03 10.78 -21.39
N LYS A 168 11.83 11.30 -21.09
CA LYS A 168 10.51 10.72 -21.44
C LYS A 168 10.24 9.30 -20.92
N ARG A 169 11.15 8.71 -20.14
CA ARG A 169 10.93 7.43 -19.46
C ARG A 169 9.91 7.58 -18.33
N SER A 170 9.10 6.55 -18.12
CA SER A 170 8.18 6.46 -16.99
C SER A 170 8.93 6.10 -15.71
N PHE A 171 8.65 6.81 -14.61
CA PHE A 171 9.17 6.51 -13.28
C PHE A 171 8.05 6.65 -12.24
N ARG A 172 8.21 6.03 -11.05
CA ARG A 172 7.25 6.15 -9.96
C ARG A 172 7.60 7.31 -9.03
N ARG A 173 6.65 8.21 -8.78
CA ARG A 173 6.77 9.26 -7.76
C ARG A 173 5.39 9.71 -7.27
N SER A 174 5.34 10.37 -6.11
CA SER A 174 4.09 10.93 -5.60
C SER A 174 3.65 12.16 -6.40
N VAL A 175 2.34 12.35 -6.55
CA VAL A 175 1.75 13.49 -7.29
C VAL A 175 2.17 14.84 -6.69
N ARG A 176 2.12 14.98 -5.36
CA ARG A 176 2.56 16.22 -4.69
C ARG A 176 4.03 16.58 -4.91
N CYS A 177 4.92 15.59 -5.11
CA CYS A 177 6.32 15.85 -5.40
C CYS A 177 6.52 16.40 -6.82
N THR A 178 5.64 16.06 -7.77
CA THR A 178 5.77 16.52 -9.15
C THR A 178 5.07 17.87 -9.38
N THR A 179 3.98 18.13 -8.67
CA THR A 179 3.31 19.44 -8.67
C THR A 179 4.03 20.46 -7.78
N GLY A 180 4.64 20.00 -6.68
CA GLY A 180 5.20 20.85 -5.62
C GLY A 180 4.13 21.43 -4.69
N VAL A 181 2.88 21.02 -4.83
CA VAL A 181 1.74 21.54 -4.06
C VAL A 181 1.52 20.67 -2.83
N VAL A 182 1.39 21.30 -1.67
CA VAL A 182 1.13 20.64 -0.39
C VAL A 182 0.05 21.43 0.35
N CYS A 183 -0.78 20.74 1.14
CA CYS A 183 -1.74 21.42 2.03
C CYS A 183 -1.01 22.31 3.05
N GLU A 184 -1.65 23.41 3.42
CA GLU A 184 -1.15 24.32 4.45
C GLU A 184 -0.89 23.58 5.77
N GLY A 185 0.21 23.92 6.46
CA GLY A 185 0.63 23.28 7.70
C GLY A 185 1.35 21.93 7.55
N GLN A 186 1.45 21.37 6.34
CA GLN A 186 2.32 20.22 6.08
C GLN A 186 3.75 20.64 5.71
N ASN A 187 4.70 19.71 5.85
CA ASN A 187 6.10 19.95 5.46
C ASN A 187 6.20 20.27 3.95
N PRO A 188 6.81 21.39 3.54
CA PRO A 188 6.99 21.74 2.13
C PRO A 188 7.78 20.66 1.38
N VAL A 189 7.45 20.48 0.11
CA VAL A 189 8.07 19.49 -0.77
C VAL A 189 8.77 20.20 -1.92
N THR A 190 9.97 19.76 -2.26
CA THR A 190 10.67 20.27 -3.45
C THR A 190 10.03 19.68 -4.71
N LYS A 191 9.62 20.56 -5.64
CA LYS A 191 9.08 20.14 -6.93
C LYS A 191 10.16 19.42 -7.75
N GLN A 192 9.87 18.20 -8.16
CA GLN A 192 10.75 17.40 -9.02
C GLN A 192 9.91 16.63 -10.05
N ASP A 193 10.04 17.02 -11.31
CA ASP A 193 9.37 16.48 -12.49
C ASP A 193 10.27 15.56 -13.35
N VAL A 194 11.54 15.44 -12.97
CA VAL A 194 12.55 14.59 -13.62
C VAL A 194 12.82 13.30 -12.84
N CYS A 195 13.19 12.21 -13.53
CA CYS A 195 13.57 10.95 -12.87
C CYS A 195 14.89 11.09 -12.10
N ASP A 196 15.15 10.19 -11.15
CA ASP A 196 16.33 10.30 -10.25
C ASP A 196 17.66 10.28 -11.00
N ALA A 197 17.76 9.53 -12.11
CA ALA A 197 18.94 9.51 -12.96
C ALA A 197 19.19 10.88 -13.62
N CYS A 198 18.14 11.49 -14.20
CA CYS A 198 18.25 12.82 -14.81
C CYS A 198 18.47 13.91 -13.76
N LEU A 199 17.88 13.78 -12.57
CA LEU A 199 18.09 14.69 -11.45
C LEU A 199 19.55 14.67 -10.97
N TRP A 200 20.17 13.50 -10.92
CA TRP A 200 21.58 13.38 -10.59
C TRP A 200 22.45 14.10 -11.62
N THR A 201 22.24 13.82 -12.91
CA THR A 201 23.04 14.45 -13.97
C THR A 201 22.92 15.96 -13.97
N THR A 202 21.71 16.52 -13.84
CA THR A 202 21.53 17.98 -13.86
C THR A 202 22.16 18.66 -12.63
N ARG A 203 22.06 18.04 -11.45
CA ARG A 203 22.67 18.58 -10.23
C ARG A 203 24.19 18.53 -10.26
N VAL A 204 24.77 17.47 -10.82
CA VAL A 204 26.23 17.35 -10.96
C VAL A 204 26.73 18.38 -11.97
N MET A 205 26.10 18.50 -13.14
CA MET A 205 26.51 19.48 -14.16
C MET A 205 26.45 20.92 -13.64
N LYS A 206 25.37 21.27 -12.91
CA LYS A 206 25.24 22.59 -12.30
C LYS A 206 26.37 22.88 -11.30
N LYS A 207 26.79 21.88 -10.51
CA LYS A 207 27.92 22.06 -9.60
C LYS A 207 29.23 22.25 -10.35
N VAL A 208 29.47 21.52 -11.43
CA VAL A 208 30.70 21.69 -12.24
C VAL A 208 30.80 23.12 -12.76
N GLU A 209 29.71 23.68 -13.28
CA GLU A 209 29.64 25.08 -13.74
C GLU A 209 29.89 26.12 -12.62
N GLU A 210 29.57 25.80 -11.36
CA GLU A 210 29.84 26.68 -10.21
C GLU A 210 31.32 26.66 -9.77
N PHE A 211 32.11 25.67 -10.19
CA PHE A 211 33.53 25.53 -9.86
C PHE A 211 34.48 25.97 -10.98
N GLU A 212 33.97 26.19 -12.20
CA GLU A 212 34.70 26.77 -13.34
C GLU A 212 34.60 28.30 -13.34
#